data_AF-A0A9W9ZIB4-F1
#
_entry.id   AF-A0A9W9ZIB4-F1
#
_cell.length_a   1.000
_cell.length_b   1.000
_cell.length_c   1.000
_cell.angle_alpha   90.00
_cell.angle_beta   90.00
_cell.angle_gamma   90.00
#
_symmetry.space_group_name_H-M   'P 1'
#
loop_
_entity.id
_entity.type
_entity.pdbx_description
1 polymer ?
#
loop_
_entity_poly.entity_id
_entity_poly.type
_entity_poly.pdbx_seq_one_letter_code
_entity_poly.pdbx_strand_id
1 'polypeptide(L)'
;MADSVENAEVEQLSWYHYNITRHAAEGLLMANGKDGSYLLRASASSPGEYSLSVRCASSVKHFQIGWDGSQFKFGMGSFSNINEFVEHFENKPLIGGDSGVLTLLKYPYPRDVEEPTTYEKVPSTRRVGQKTERAALENNTDDGVHSFASKEGYLTKLGGKVKNWKTRWFVLLKNELKYFKTKGDKEPIKTIDLENCQEVARDDSNGKGNCFRVVMPYRTFFCYANSTQEAEEWIKILQWKLENVNTLSKHRRSTVR
;
A
#
# COMPACT_ATOMS: atom_id res chain seq x y z
N MET A 1 -2.42 -20.99 31.65
CA MET A 1 -3.06 -19.76 31.16
C MET A 1 -2.26 -18.61 31.74
N ALA A 2 -1.37 -18.02 30.95
CA ALA A 2 -0.64 -16.82 31.34
C ALA A 2 -1.33 -15.67 30.61
N ASP A 3 -1.95 -14.78 31.36
CA ASP A 3 -2.53 -13.55 30.83
C ASP A 3 -1.41 -12.75 30.17
N SER A 4 -1.53 -12.54 28.86
CA SER A 4 -0.69 -11.61 28.11
C SER A 4 -0.89 -10.23 28.70
N VAL A 5 0.10 -9.73 29.43
CA VAL A 5 0.07 -8.37 29.99
C VAL A 5 0.03 -7.39 28.83
N GLU A 6 -1.16 -6.89 28.51
CA GLU A 6 -1.37 -5.85 27.51
C GLU A 6 -0.63 -4.58 27.96
N ASN A 7 0.33 -4.13 27.15
CA ASN A 7 1.07 -2.91 27.44
C ASN A 7 0.23 -1.69 26.99
N ALA A 8 -0.40 -1.03 27.96
CA ALA A 8 -1.28 0.13 27.74
C ALA A 8 -0.58 1.32 27.05
N GLU A 9 0.75 1.43 27.10
CA GLU A 9 1.49 2.46 26.37
C GLU A 9 1.56 2.13 24.87
N VAL A 10 1.76 0.86 24.52
CA VAL A 10 1.83 0.41 23.12
C VAL A 10 0.48 0.53 22.43
N GLU A 11 -0.59 0.24 23.17
CA GLU A 11 -1.97 0.35 22.70
C GLU A 11 -2.38 1.77 22.29
N GLN A 12 -1.72 2.79 22.84
CA GLN A 12 -1.96 4.20 22.50
C GLN A 12 -1.17 4.67 21.29
N LEU A 13 -0.24 3.86 20.78
CA LEU A 13 0.56 4.25 19.62
C LEU A 13 -0.30 4.26 18.37
N SER A 14 -0.36 5.42 17.74
CA SER A 14 -1.06 5.60 16.46
C SER A 14 -0.47 4.76 15.32
N TRP A 15 0.65 4.06 15.51
CA TRP A 15 1.35 3.23 14.53
C TRP A 15 1.55 1.78 15.01
N TYR A 16 0.81 1.37 16.05
CA TYR A 16 0.66 -0.03 16.44
C TYR A 16 -0.57 -0.64 15.76
N HIS A 17 -0.35 -1.72 15.02
CA HIS A 17 -1.35 -2.38 14.16
C HIS A 17 -1.81 -3.72 14.73
N TYR A 18 -1.66 -3.96 16.03
CA TYR A 18 -2.11 -5.20 16.67
C TYR A 18 -1.55 -6.45 15.99
N ASN A 19 -2.40 -7.44 15.73
CA ASN A 19 -2.09 -8.76 15.21
C ASN A 19 -2.03 -8.83 13.67
N ILE A 20 -1.78 -7.72 12.97
CA ILE A 20 -1.55 -7.80 11.52
C ILE A 20 -0.39 -8.73 11.22
N THR A 21 -0.52 -9.50 10.13
CA THR A 21 0.50 -10.47 9.77
C THR A 21 1.76 -9.79 9.23
N ARG A 22 2.89 -10.52 9.26
CA ARG A 22 4.14 -10.09 8.60
C ARG A 22 3.89 -9.65 7.16
N HIS A 23 3.15 -10.45 6.40
CA HIS A 23 2.84 -10.18 4.99
C HIS A 23 1.92 -8.97 4.81
N ALA A 24 0.93 -8.78 5.71
CA ALA A 24 0.07 -7.61 5.68
C ALA A 24 0.87 -6.32 5.93
N ALA A 25 1.79 -6.34 6.90
CA ALA A 25 2.70 -5.23 7.16
C ALA A 25 3.60 -4.92 5.95
N GLU A 26 4.13 -5.95 5.28
CA GLU A 26 4.88 -5.78 4.03
C GLU A 26 4.02 -5.12 2.95
N GLY A 27 2.79 -5.60 2.77
CA GLY A 27 1.83 -5.04 1.81
C GLY A 27 1.54 -3.57 2.06
N LEU A 28 1.21 -3.20 3.30
CA LEU A 28 0.94 -1.82 3.72
C LEU A 28 2.12 -0.90 3.46
N LEU A 29 3.30 -1.29 3.95
CA LEU A 29 4.50 -0.48 3.85
C LEU A 29 5.05 -0.38 2.42
N MET A 30 4.93 -1.44 1.62
CA MET A 30 5.32 -1.42 0.21
C MET A 30 4.35 -0.63 -0.66
N ALA A 31 3.05 -0.63 -0.34
CA ALA A 31 2.01 0.03 -1.14
C ALA A 31 1.82 1.51 -0.81
N ASN A 32 1.95 1.86 0.47
CA ASN A 32 1.58 3.17 1.00
C ASN A 32 2.73 3.85 1.76
N GLY A 33 3.71 3.08 2.22
CA GLY A 33 4.89 3.60 2.92
C GLY A 33 5.97 4.14 1.98
N LYS A 34 6.83 4.98 2.52
CA LYS A 34 8.05 5.50 1.89
C LYS A 34 9.29 4.92 2.58
N ASP A 35 10.48 5.12 2.02
CA ASP A 35 11.71 4.69 2.68
C ASP A 35 11.82 5.32 4.08
N GLY A 36 12.08 4.48 5.09
CA GLY A 36 12.02 4.83 6.51
C GLY A 36 10.62 4.81 7.14
N SER A 37 9.57 4.40 6.42
CA SER A 37 8.25 4.14 7.00
C SER A 37 8.27 2.89 7.87
N TYR A 38 7.59 2.91 9.00
CA TYR A 38 7.56 1.78 9.92
C TYR A 38 6.22 1.63 10.63
N LEU A 39 5.93 0.41 11.07
CA LEU A 39 4.80 0.11 11.95
C LEU A 39 5.19 -0.95 12.97
N LEU A 40 4.47 -0.97 14.09
CA LEU A 40 4.60 -2.00 15.11
C LEU A 40 3.44 -2.99 14.99
N ARG A 41 3.71 -4.26 15.23
CA ARG A 41 2.70 -5.32 15.29
C ARG A 41 3.07 -6.33 16.37
N ALA A 42 2.10 -7.11 16.82
CA ALA A 42 2.33 -8.26 17.67
C ALA A 42 3.24 -9.28 16.96
N SER A 43 4.12 -9.91 17.73
CA SER A 43 4.99 -10.97 17.21
C SER A 43 4.18 -12.26 17.06
N ALA A 44 4.16 -12.79 15.83
CA ALA A 44 3.48 -14.07 15.55
C ALA A 44 4.29 -15.28 16.05
N SER A 45 5.60 -15.13 16.21
CA SER A 45 6.51 -16.20 16.66
C SER A 45 6.71 -16.23 18.17
N SER A 46 6.51 -15.09 18.85
CA SER A 46 6.72 -14.95 20.29
C SER A 46 5.52 -14.24 20.93
N PRO A 47 4.60 -14.98 21.54
CA PRO A 47 3.46 -14.39 22.24
C PRO A 47 3.91 -13.41 23.33
N GLY A 48 3.33 -12.20 23.35
CA GLY A 48 3.69 -11.13 24.30
C GLY A 48 4.86 -10.24 23.86
N GLU A 49 5.52 -10.56 22.74
CA GLU A 49 6.54 -9.71 22.14
C GLU A 49 6.00 -8.96 20.91
N TYR A 50 6.82 -8.04 20.39
CA TYR A 50 6.48 -7.21 19.25
C TYR A 50 7.40 -7.45 18.07
N SER A 51 6.95 -7.03 16.89
CA SER A 51 7.76 -6.98 15.69
C SER A 51 7.59 -5.62 15.02
N LEU A 52 8.72 -4.96 14.75
CA LEU A 52 8.79 -3.71 14.02
C LEU A 52 9.05 -4.01 12.55
N SER A 53 8.11 -3.61 11.70
CA SER A 53 8.24 -3.72 10.25
C SER A 53 8.67 -2.37 9.68
N VAL A 54 9.75 -2.37 8.89
CA VAL A 54 10.39 -1.14 8.38
C VAL A 54 10.55 -1.22 6.87
N ARG A 55 10.06 -0.20 6.16
CA ARG A 55 10.21 0.00 4.73
C ARG A 55 11.61 0.52 4.41
N CYS A 56 12.40 -0.31 3.73
CA CYS A 56 13.64 0.08 3.07
C CYS A 56 13.36 0.37 1.58
N ALA A 57 14.32 0.80 0.77
CA ALA A 57 14.11 1.19 -0.63
C ALA A 57 13.34 0.15 -1.50
N SER A 58 13.68 -1.13 -1.43
CA SER A 58 13.09 -2.20 -2.26
C SER A 58 12.46 -3.35 -1.47
N SER A 59 12.54 -3.32 -0.14
CA SER A 59 12.06 -4.40 0.71
C SER A 59 11.51 -3.86 2.02
N VAL A 60 10.90 -4.75 2.81
CA VAL A 60 10.53 -4.49 4.19
C VAL A 60 11.32 -5.44 5.08
N LYS A 61 11.98 -4.89 6.09
CA LYS A 61 12.71 -5.65 7.11
C LYS A 61 11.85 -5.78 8.36
N HIS A 62 11.97 -6.90 9.05
CA HIS A 62 11.23 -7.18 10.28
C HIS A 62 12.22 -7.39 11.40
N PHE A 63 12.01 -6.65 12.47
CA PHE A 63 12.86 -6.64 13.65
C PHE A 63 12.03 -7.17 14.82
N GLN A 64 12.60 -8.09 15.58
CA GLN A 64 11.94 -8.62 16.77
C GLN A 64 12.27 -7.73 17.97
N ILE A 65 11.25 -7.34 18.71
CA ILE A 65 11.37 -6.51 19.92
C ILE A 65 10.88 -7.35 21.09
N GLY A 66 11.80 -7.69 21.98
CA GLY A 66 11.50 -8.38 23.21
C GLY A 66 10.81 -7.46 24.21
N TRP A 67 9.95 -8.02 25.05
CA TRP A 67 9.32 -7.34 26.17
C TRP A 67 9.38 -8.26 27.38
N ASP A 68 9.92 -7.77 28.50
CA ASP A 68 10.06 -8.56 29.73
C ASP A 68 9.05 -8.17 30.84
N GLY A 69 8.05 -7.34 30.50
CA GLY A 69 7.10 -6.78 31.46
C GLY A 69 7.51 -5.39 31.99
N SER A 70 8.75 -4.95 31.76
CA SER A 70 9.22 -3.63 32.19
C SER A 70 9.97 -2.85 31.11
N GLN A 71 10.74 -3.52 30.26
CA GLN A 71 11.61 -2.86 29.28
C GLN A 71 11.51 -3.52 27.90
N PHE A 72 11.64 -2.69 26.87
CA PHE A 72 11.78 -3.14 25.49
C PHE A 72 13.23 -3.54 25.22
N LYS A 73 13.43 -4.69 24.59
CA LYS A 73 14.77 -5.21 24.27
C LYS A 73 14.94 -5.37 22.77
N PHE A 74 16.09 -4.90 22.28
CA PHE A 74 16.49 -5.07 20.89
C PHE A 74 18.00 -5.24 20.77
N GLY A 75 18.43 -6.41 20.30
CA GLY A 75 19.85 -6.76 20.28
C GLY A 75 20.46 -6.71 21.69
N MET A 76 21.43 -5.82 21.90
CA MET A 76 22.06 -5.58 23.22
C MET A 76 21.47 -4.35 23.95
N GLY A 77 20.53 -3.63 23.34
CA GLY A 77 19.91 -2.44 23.92
C GLY A 77 18.66 -2.79 24.72
N SER A 78 18.45 -2.05 25.80
CA SER A 78 17.23 -2.06 26.62
C SER A 78 16.69 -0.63 26.72
N PHE A 79 15.37 -0.49 26.66
CA PHE A 79 14.68 0.79 26.63
C PHE A 79 13.51 0.76 27.61
N SER A 80 13.34 1.82 28.40
CA SER A 80 12.32 1.86 29.46
C SER A 80 10.91 2.05 28.90
N ASN A 81 10.81 2.67 27.73
CA ASN A 81 9.55 2.87 27.02
C ASN A 81 9.78 2.84 25.50
N ILE A 82 8.68 2.76 24.74
CA ILE A 82 8.72 2.64 23.28
C ILE A 82 9.21 3.91 22.59
N ASN A 83 9.03 5.09 23.19
CA ASN A 83 9.50 6.35 22.62
C ASN A 83 11.03 6.43 22.65
N GLU A 84 11.64 6.02 23.75
CA GLU A 84 13.10 5.92 23.90
C GLU A 84 13.70 4.92 22.91
N PHE A 85 12.99 3.81 22.66
CA PHE A 85 13.33 2.87 21.59
C PHE A 85 13.30 3.55 20.20
N VAL A 86 12.22 4.27 19.86
CA VAL A 86 12.11 4.94 18.55
C VAL A 86 13.17 6.03 18.39
N GLU A 87 13.35 6.91 19.37
CA GLU A 87 14.32 8.01 19.35
C GLU A 87 15.76 7.50 19.14
N HIS A 88 16.08 6.34 19.71
CA HIS A 88 17.37 5.69 19.47
C HIS A 88 17.58 5.33 17.99
N PHE A 89 16.57 4.79 17.32
CA PHE A 89 16.64 4.34 15.91
C PHE A 89 16.28 5.42 14.88
N GLU A 90 15.74 6.56 15.31
CA GLU A 90 15.68 7.77 14.50
C GLU A 90 17.08 8.34 14.25
N ASN A 91 17.99 8.20 15.23
CA ASN A 91 19.34 8.75 15.20
C ASN A 91 20.42 7.70 14.89
N LYS A 92 20.10 6.41 14.96
CA LYS A 92 21.02 5.30 14.67
C LYS A 92 20.46 4.39 13.58
N PRO A 93 21.19 4.22 12.47
CA PRO A 93 20.72 3.43 11.34
C PRO A 93 20.52 1.95 11.69
N LEU A 94 19.41 1.39 11.20
CA LEU A 94 19.17 -0.04 11.17
C LEU A 94 19.91 -0.69 9.98
N ILE A 95 20.20 -1.99 10.08
CA ILE A 95 20.96 -2.75 9.08
C ILE A 95 20.37 -2.52 7.68
N GLY A 96 21.22 -2.09 6.75
CA GLY A 96 20.87 -1.79 5.38
C GLY A 96 20.45 -3.03 4.59
N GLY A 97 19.48 -2.87 3.70
CA GLY A 97 19.09 -3.90 2.75
C GLY A 97 20.22 -4.24 1.76
N ASP A 98 19.92 -5.05 0.76
CA ASP A 98 20.87 -5.60 -0.21
C ASP A 98 21.61 -4.51 -1.04
N SER A 99 21.18 -3.25 -0.92
CA SER A 99 21.81 -2.06 -1.48
C SER A 99 22.91 -1.42 -0.60
N GLY A 100 23.10 -1.90 0.64
CA GLY A 100 24.04 -1.31 1.61
C GLY A 100 23.61 0.06 2.17
N VAL A 101 22.44 0.57 1.77
CA VAL A 101 21.91 1.85 2.25
C VAL A 101 21.27 1.64 3.62
N LEU A 102 21.75 2.40 4.59
CA LEU A 102 21.25 2.41 5.95
C LEU A 102 19.87 3.09 6.02
N THR A 103 18.89 2.42 6.61
CA THR A 103 17.52 2.96 6.77
C THR A 103 17.31 3.42 8.19
N LEU A 104 16.81 4.66 8.35
CA LEU A 104 16.40 5.24 9.64
C LEU A 104 14.89 5.11 9.81
N LEU A 105 14.43 4.98 11.05
CA LEU A 105 13.01 5.16 11.36
C LEU A 105 12.70 6.64 11.21
N LYS A 106 11.74 6.98 10.35
CA LYS A 106 11.44 8.38 10.06
C LYS A 106 9.97 8.71 9.93
N TYR A 107 9.16 7.73 9.53
CA TYR A 107 7.75 7.96 9.23
C TYR A 107 6.88 6.87 9.87
N PRO A 108 6.35 7.09 11.09
CA PRO A 108 5.41 6.15 11.69
C PRO A 108 4.19 6.02 10.77
N TYR A 109 3.84 4.78 10.41
CA TYR A 109 2.74 4.48 9.52
C TYR A 109 1.46 4.35 10.36
N PRO A 110 0.50 5.28 10.23
CA PRO A 110 -0.65 5.32 11.11
C PRO A 110 -1.52 4.08 10.96
N ARG A 111 -2.09 3.63 12.07
CA ARG A 111 -3.09 2.56 12.21
C ARG A 111 -4.40 3.04 11.62
N ASP A 112 -4.87 4.19 12.10
CA ASP A 112 -6.10 4.81 11.65
C ASP A 112 -5.77 5.73 10.47
N VAL A 113 -5.51 5.13 9.32
CA VAL A 113 -5.57 5.88 8.07
C VAL A 113 -7.06 6.21 7.87
N GLU A 114 -7.43 7.48 7.75
CA GLU A 114 -8.79 7.86 7.31
C GLU A 114 -9.00 7.35 5.89
N GLU A 115 -9.45 6.10 5.80
CA GLU A 115 -9.78 5.44 4.55
C GLU A 115 -11.17 5.90 4.13
N PRO A 116 -11.35 6.42 2.89
CA PRO A 116 -12.67 6.68 2.36
C PRO A 116 -13.46 5.37 2.40
N THR A 117 -14.55 5.33 3.19
CA THR A 117 -15.41 4.16 3.38
C THR A 117 -16.19 3.82 2.11
N THR A 118 -15.52 3.29 1.09
CA THR A 118 -16.18 2.87 -0.15
C THR A 118 -15.47 1.63 -0.70
N TYR A 119 -15.70 0.48 -0.06
CA TYR A 119 -15.34 -0.83 -0.61
C TYR A 119 -16.43 -1.86 -0.34
N GLU A 120 -16.97 -2.41 -1.42
CA GLU A 120 -17.72 -3.66 -1.43
C GLU A 120 -16.76 -4.81 -1.77
N LYS A 121 -16.93 -5.96 -1.11
CA LYS A 121 -16.05 -7.13 -1.24
C LYS A 121 -16.11 -7.71 -2.65
N VAL A 122 -14.96 -7.90 -3.30
CA VAL A 122 -14.85 -8.60 -4.59
C VAL A 122 -13.86 -9.77 -4.49
N PRO A 123 -14.25 -11.01 -4.86
CA PRO A 123 -13.34 -12.17 -4.86
C PRO A 123 -12.35 -12.13 -6.03
N SER A 124 -11.06 -12.32 -5.74
CA SER A 124 -10.00 -12.46 -6.75
C SER A 124 -10.05 -13.83 -7.43
N THR A 125 -10.30 -13.87 -8.73
CA THR A 125 -10.32 -15.12 -9.50
C THR A 125 -8.90 -15.64 -9.73
N ARG A 126 -8.53 -16.63 -8.92
CA ARG A 126 -7.63 -17.78 -9.15
C ARG A 126 -6.49 -17.60 -10.18
N ARG A 127 -5.26 -17.49 -9.66
CA ARG A 127 -4.06 -17.99 -10.34
C ARG A 127 -4.12 -19.52 -10.35
N VAL A 128 -4.12 -20.14 -11.53
CA VAL A 128 -3.68 -21.54 -11.66
C VAL A 128 -2.77 -21.65 -12.87
N GLY A 129 -1.49 -21.87 -12.59
CA GLY A 129 -0.53 -22.45 -13.51
C GLY A 129 -0.05 -23.77 -12.91
N GLN A 130 -0.31 -24.85 -13.66
CA GLN A 130 0.37 -26.15 -13.68
C GLN A 130 0.42 -26.99 -12.38
N LYS A 131 -0.32 -28.11 -12.44
CA LYS A 131 -0.15 -29.28 -11.59
C LYS A 131 1.28 -29.82 -11.67
N THR A 132 1.87 -30.12 -10.52
CA THR A 132 2.58 -31.39 -10.33
C THR A 132 2.08 -31.99 -9.01
N GLU A 133 1.54 -33.19 -9.11
CA GLU A 133 0.87 -33.92 -8.04
C GLU A 133 1.93 -34.51 -7.10
N ARG A 134 2.02 -33.98 -5.86
CA ARG A 134 2.36 -34.70 -4.61
C ARG A 134 2.61 -33.70 -3.46
N ALA A 135 1.53 -33.30 -2.82
CA ALA A 135 1.43 -32.89 -1.41
C ALA A 135 0.00 -32.39 -1.18
N ALA A 136 -0.96 -33.30 -1.25
CA ALA A 136 -2.24 -33.08 -0.59
C ALA A 136 -2.00 -33.32 0.90
N LEU A 137 -2.59 -32.45 1.74
CA LEU A 137 -2.46 -32.32 3.20
C LEU A 137 -1.44 -31.26 3.61
N GLU A 138 -1.86 -29.98 3.62
CA GLU A 138 -2.07 -29.24 4.88
C GLU A 138 -2.54 -27.79 4.59
N ASN A 139 -3.71 -27.47 5.15
CA ASN A 139 -4.24 -26.16 5.56
C ASN A 139 -4.45 -25.06 4.51
N ASN A 140 -5.71 -25.06 4.02
CA ASN A 140 -6.48 -23.88 3.60
C ASN A 140 -6.23 -22.65 4.49
N THR A 141 -5.50 -21.67 3.97
CA THR A 141 -5.68 -20.24 4.27
C THR A 141 -5.39 -19.45 2.98
N ASP A 142 -6.37 -19.47 2.08
CA ASP A 142 -6.45 -18.57 0.92
C ASP A 142 -6.87 -17.18 1.41
N ASP A 143 -5.97 -16.49 2.13
CA ASP A 143 -6.22 -15.12 2.57
C ASP A 143 -5.68 -14.13 1.54
N GLY A 144 -6.61 -13.75 0.65
CA GLY A 144 -6.45 -12.76 -0.41
C GLY A 144 -5.78 -11.47 0.08
N VAL A 145 -4.58 -11.25 -0.45
CA VAL A 145 -3.78 -10.04 -0.24
C VAL A 145 -4.49 -8.83 -0.87
N HIS A 146 -5.21 -8.06 -0.05
CA HIS A 146 -5.77 -6.77 -0.43
C HIS A 146 -4.67 -5.70 -0.36
N SER A 147 -4.36 -5.06 -1.48
CA SER A 147 -3.53 -3.85 -1.46
C SER A 147 -4.43 -2.66 -1.06
N PHE A 148 -4.09 -1.97 0.03
CA PHE A 148 -4.90 -0.91 0.63
C PHE A 148 -5.07 0.37 -0.21
N ALA A 149 -4.74 0.35 -1.51
CA ALA A 149 -4.96 1.47 -2.43
C ALA A 149 -5.15 0.98 -3.87
N SER A 150 -5.94 -0.09 -4.04
CA SER A 150 -6.37 -0.59 -5.35
C SER A 150 -7.87 -0.44 -5.54
N LYS A 151 -8.28 0.06 -6.70
CA LYS A 151 -9.68 0.15 -7.10
C LYS A 151 -9.87 -0.52 -8.45
N GLU A 152 -10.95 -1.25 -8.61
CA GLU A 152 -11.36 -1.78 -9.91
C GLU A 152 -12.82 -1.45 -10.18
N GLY A 153 -13.19 -1.40 -11.45
CA GLY A 153 -14.52 -0.99 -11.85
C GLY A 153 -14.64 -0.72 -13.35
N TYR A 154 -15.87 -0.71 -13.85
CA TYR A 154 -16.12 -0.31 -15.22
C TYR A 154 -16.07 1.21 -15.35
N LEU A 155 -15.33 1.69 -16.34
CA LEU A 155 -15.37 3.08 -16.79
C LEU A 155 -15.54 3.12 -18.29
N THR A 156 -16.21 4.16 -18.78
CA THR A 156 -16.31 4.40 -20.22
C THR A 156 -15.30 5.44 -20.64
N LYS A 157 -14.36 5.05 -21.50
CA LYS A 157 -13.23 5.90 -21.90
C LYS A 157 -13.26 6.31 -23.36
N LEU A 158 -12.74 7.50 -23.64
CA LEU A 158 -12.59 8.00 -24.99
C LEU A 158 -11.39 7.33 -25.71
N GLY A 159 -11.63 6.87 -26.93
CA GLY A 159 -10.60 6.32 -27.82
C GLY A 159 -9.55 7.38 -28.22
N GLY A 160 -8.34 6.91 -28.52
CA GLY A 160 -7.20 7.79 -28.79
C GLY A 160 -7.18 8.30 -30.21
N LYS A 161 -6.95 7.36 -31.14
CA LYS A 161 -6.92 7.58 -32.59
C LYS A 161 -8.33 7.79 -33.13
N VAL A 162 -9.25 6.89 -32.78
CA VAL A 162 -10.67 7.01 -33.09
C VAL A 162 -11.39 7.50 -31.85
N LYS A 163 -12.10 8.64 -31.94
CA LYS A 163 -12.79 9.29 -30.82
C LYS A 163 -14.15 8.65 -30.53
N ASN A 164 -14.15 7.36 -30.18
CA ASN A 164 -15.34 6.65 -29.72
C ASN A 164 -15.25 6.29 -28.23
N TRP A 165 -16.39 6.29 -27.57
CA TRP A 165 -16.51 5.88 -26.17
C TRP A 165 -16.56 4.37 -26.06
N LYS A 166 -15.78 3.80 -25.13
CA LYS A 166 -15.72 2.35 -24.91
C LYS A 166 -15.64 2.03 -23.42
N THR A 167 -16.57 1.21 -22.94
CA THR A 167 -16.56 0.67 -21.57
C THR A 167 -15.45 -0.36 -21.42
N ARG A 168 -14.65 -0.22 -20.36
CA ARG A 168 -13.49 -1.06 -20.06
C ARG A 168 -13.45 -1.35 -18.57
N TRP A 169 -12.93 -2.53 -18.23
CA TRP A 169 -12.65 -2.85 -16.83
C TRP A 169 -11.33 -2.21 -16.45
N PHE A 170 -11.35 -1.23 -15.56
CA PHE A 170 -10.16 -0.58 -15.04
C PHE A 170 -9.74 -1.25 -13.75
N VAL A 171 -8.43 -1.38 -13.55
CA VAL A 171 -7.80 -1.88 -12.34
C VAL A 171 -6.66 -0.95 -12.00
N LEU A 172 -6.78 -0.23 -10.89
CA LEU A 172 -5.70 0.50 -10.26
C LEU A 172 -5.04 -0.44 -9.24
N LEU A 173 -3.75 -0.68 -9.41
CA LEU A 173 -2.95 -1.46 -8.47
C LEU A 173 -1.56 -0.83 -8.37
N LYS A 174 -1.09 -0.53 -7.15
CA LYS A 174 0.17 0.21 -6.90
C LYS A 174 0.13 1.61 -7.55
N ASN A 175 1.00 1.88 -8.53
CA ASN A 175 1.03 3.09 -9.35
C ASN A 175 0.61 2.82 -10.80
N GLU A 176 0.01 1.67 -11.08
CA GLU A 176 -0.40 1.29 -12.43
C GLU A 176 -1.93 1.34 -12.55
N LEU A 177 -2.43 2.14 -13.49
CA LEU A 177 -3.82 2.10 -13.92
C LEU A 177 -3.91 1.28 -15.21
N LYS A 178 -4.44 0.06 -15.10
CA LYS A 178 -4.64 -0.87 -16.22
C LYS A 178 -6.09 -0.82 -16.67
N TYR A 179 -6.33 -1.08 -17.96
CA TYR A 179 -7.67 -1.38 -18.43
C TYR A 179 -7.72 -2.55 -19.40
N PHE A 180 -8.78 -3.34 -19.27
CA PHE A 180 -9.05 -4.60 -19.97
C PHE A 180 -10.32 -4.48 -20.80
N LYS A 181 -10.53 -5.40 -21.75
CA LYS A 181 -11.78 -5.38 -22.54
C LYS A 181 -12.96 -5.67 -21.63
N THR A 182 -12.83 -6.68 -20.78
CA THR A 182 -13.83 -7.15 -19.83
C THR A 182 -13.18 -7.58 -18.51
N LYS A 183 -13.97 -7.67 -17.45
CA LYS A 183 -13.51 -8.22 -16.17
C LYS A 183 -13.09 -9.68 -16.35
N GLY A 184 -11.91 -10.04 -15.83
CA GLY A 184 -11.36 -11.40 -15.91
C GLY A 184 -10.42 -11.66 -17.09
N ASP A 185 -10.24 -10.70 -18.02
CA ASP A 185 -9.22 -10.81 -19.06
C ASP A 185 -7.81 -10.84 -18.44
N LYS A 186 -6.91 -11.66 -19.01
CA LYS A 186 -5.55 -11.83 -18.50
C LYS A 186 -4.62 -10.66 -18.86
N GLU A 187 -4.74 -10.17 -20.09
CA GLU A 187 -3.84 -9.16 -20.63
C GLU A 187 -4.52 -7.78 -20.68
N PRO A 188 -3.89 -6.74 -20.11
CA PRO A 188 -4.42 -5.39 -20.20
C PRO A 188 -4.29 -4.89 -21.64
N ILE A 189 -5.30 -4.16 -22.10
CA ILE A 189 -5.20 -3.43 -23.37
C ILE A 189 -4.15 -2.31 -23.25
N LYS A 190 -4.03 -1.72 -22.05
CA LYS A 190 -3.00 -0.74 -21.74
C LYS A 190 -2.74 -0.70 -20.25
N THR A 191 -1.47 -0.51 -19.92
CA THR A 191 -0.99 -0.10 -18.60
C THR A 191 -0.61 1.39 -18.67
N ILE A 192 -1.12 2.18 -17.74
CA ILE A 192 -0.80 3.60 -17.56
C ILE A 192 0.00 3.70 -16.26
N ASP A 193 1.25 4.10 -16.38
CA ASP A 193 2.11 4.36 -15.24
C ASP A 193 1.82 5.77 -14.68
N LEU A 194 1.25 5.82 -13.47
CA LEU A 194 0.85 7.04 -12.81
C LEU A 194 2.04 7.84 -12.24
N GLU A 195 3.26 7.31 -12.24
CA GLU A 195 4.44 8.09 -11.85
C GLU A 195 4.65 9.31 -12.75
N ASN A 196 4.21 9.17 -14.01
CA ASN A 196 4.28 10.22 -15.01
C ASN A 196 2.98 11.03 -15.12
N CYS A 197 1.98 10.77 -14.27
CA CYS A 197 0.72 11.50 -14.31
C CYS A 197 0.96 12.96 -13.92
N GLN A 198 0.36 13.89 -14.66
CA GLN A 198 0.49 15.33 -14.42
C GLN A 198 -0.71 15.87 -13.65
N GLU A 199 -1.90 15.34 -13.90
CA GLU A 199 -3.13 15.85 -13.30
C GLU A 199 -4.28 14.83 -13.41
N VAL A 200 -5.17 14.82 -12.41
CA VAL A 200 -6.46 14.15 -12.46
C VAL A 200 -7.54 15.12 -12.00
N ALA A 201 -8.58 15.34 -12.79
CA ALA A 201 -9.62 16.33 -12.50
C ALA A 201 -10.96 15.99 -13.17
N ARG A 202 -12.07 16.50 -12.61
CA ARG A 202 -13.38 16.49 -13.28
C ARG A 202 -13.31 17.26 -14.60
N ASP A 203 -13.98 16.75 -15.62
CA ASP A 203 -14.02 17.35 -16.94
C ASP A 203 -15.23 16.87 -17.75
N ASP A 204 -16.33 17.63 -17.69
CA ASP A 204 -17.55 17.33 -18.44
C ASP A 204 -17.58 17.97 -19.85
N SER A 205 -16.46 18.53 -20.33
CA SER A 205 -16.38 19.25 -21.62
C SER A 205 -16.76 18.41 -22.84
N ASN A 206 -16.70 17.09 -22.73
CA ASN A 206 -17.06 16.16 -23.80
C ASN A 206 -18.56 15.78 -23.81
N GLY A 207 -19.41 16.52 -23.08
CA GLY A 207 -20.86 16.32 -23.04
C GLY A 207 -21.28 15.03 -22.35
N LYS A 208 -20.42 14.50 -21.46
CA LYS A 208 -20.68 13.33 -20.62
C LYS A 208 -20.61 13.79 -19.18
N GLY A 209 -21.70 13.60 -18.43
CA GLY A 209 -21.68 13.80 -16.97
C GLY A 209 -20.82 12.73 -16.30
N ASN A 210 -20.39 13.01 -15.07
CA ASN A 210 -19.50 12.15 -14.29
C ASN A 210 -18.17 11.89 -15.00
N CYS A 211 -17.72 12.84 -15.84
CA CYS A 211 -16.52 12.69 -16.63
C CYS A 211 -15.32 13.31 -15.91
N PHE A 212 -14.17 12.68 -16.09
CA PHE A 212 -12.90 13.12 -15.56
C PHE A 212 -11.79 12.82 -16.54
N ARG A 213 -10.69 13.55 -16.39
CA ARG A 213 -9.48 13.39 -17.18
C ARG A 213 -8.30 12.94 -16.34
N VAL A 214 -7.45 12.12 -16.94
CA VAL A 214 -6.13 11.75 -16.45
C VAL A 214 -5.12 12.25 -17.48
N VAL A 215 -4.32 13.25 -17.10
CA VAL A 215 -3.35 13.90 -17.99
C VAL A 215 -2.01 13.20 -17.88
N MET A 216 -1.59 12.58 -18.98
CA MET A 216 -0.24 12.04 -19.14
C MET A 216 0.56 12.90 -20.12
N PRO A 217 1.90 12.96 -20.01
CA PRO A 217 2.77 13.72 -20.91
C PRO A 217 2.56 13.41 -22.39
N TYR A 218 2.17 12.16 -22.69
CA TYR A 218 1.94 11.68 -24.04
C TYR A 218 0.47 11.75 -24.49
N ARG A 219 -0.49 11.89 -23.56
CA ARG A 219 -1.93 11.85 -23.85
C ARG A 219 -2.82 12.15 -22.64
N THR A 220 -3.91 12.87 -22.88
CA THR A 220 -5.05 12.94 -21.94
C THR A 220 -6.05 11.78 -22.16
N PHE A 221 -6.38 11.07 -21.09
CA PHE A 221 -7.44 10.07 -21.05
C PHE A 221 -8.70 10.69 -20.46
N PHE A 222 -9.82 10.58 -21.17
CA PHE A 222 -11.13 10.97 -20.68
C PHE A 222 -11.91 9.71 -20.34
N CYS A 223 -12.48 9.67 -19.14
CA CYS A 223 -13.28 8.58 -18.62
C CYS A 223 -14.55 9.16 -17.99
N TYR A 224 -15.67 8.44 -18.07
CA TYR A 224 -16.83 8.73 -17.23
C TYR A 224 -17.33 7.48 -16.53
N ALA A 225 -17.88 7.66 -15.35
CA ALA A 225 -18.50 6.61 -14.53
C ALA A 225 -20.02 6.63 -14.66
N ASN A 226 -20.69 5.57 -14.18
CA ASN A 226 -22.15 5.48 -14.30
C ASN A 226 -22.86 6.33 -13.24
N SER A 227 -22.15 6.71 -12.17
CA SER A 227 -22.65 7.62 -11.14
C SER A 227 -21.62 8.70 -10.77
N THR A 228 -22.12 9.78 -10.16
CA THR A 228 -21.29 10.85 -9.59
C THR A 228 -20.34 10.30 -8.53
N GLN A 229 -20.86 9.41 -7.67
CA GLN A 229 -20.11 8.76 -6.60
C GLN A 229 -18.94 7.94 -7.14
N GLU A 230 -19.17 7.09 -8.14
CA GLU A 230 -18.09 6.30 -8.76
C GLU A 230 -17.02 7.22 -9.36
N ALA A 231 -17.41 8.30 -10.02
CA ALA A 231 -16.46 9.26 -10.58
C ALA A 231 -15.64 9.95 -9.48
N GLU A 232 -16.27 10.39 -8.39
CA GLU A 232 -15.58 10.97 -7.24
C GLU A 232 -14.57 10.01 -6.62
N GLU A 233 -14.96 8.75 -6.42
CA GLU A 233 -14.09 7.72 -5.88
C GLU A 233 -12.86 7.49 -6.77
N TRP A 234 -13.05 7.40 -8.10
CA TRP A 234 -11.96 7.26 -9.06
C TRP A 234 -11.03 8.49 -9.05
N ILE A 235 -11.58 9.70 -9.02
CA ILE A 235 -10.79 10.93 -8.98
C ILE A 235 -9.98 10.99 -7.69
N LYS A 236 -10.62 10.76 -6.53
CA LYS A 236 -10.00 10.84 -5.21
C LYS A 236 -8.81 9.88 -5.09
N ILE A 237 -8.99 8.61 -5.47
CA ILE A 237 -7.90 7.61 -5.36
C ILE A 237 -6.75 7.91 -6.32
N LEU A 238 -7.04 8.39 -7.53
CA LEU A 238 -6.00 8.71 -8.52
C LEU A 238 -5.24 9.99 -8.16
N GLN A 239 -5.91 11.01 -7.61
CA GLN A 239 -5.27 12.22 -7.07
C GLN A 239 -4.38 11.90 -5.87
N TRP A 240 -4.88 11.09 -4.93
CA TRP A 240 -4.09 10.64 -3.78
C TRP A 240 -2.81 9.91 -4.22
N LYS A 241 -2.87 9.08 -5.28
CA LYS A 241 -1.67 8.45 -5.86
C LYS A 241 -0.69 9.47 -6.45
N LEU A 242 -1.20 10.47 -7.17
CA LEU A 242 -0.38 11.53 -7.77
C LEU A 242 0.39 12.34 -6.71
N GLU A 243 -0.26 12.68 -5.60
CA GLU A 243 0.37 13.42 -4.49
C GLU A 243 1.49 12.62 -3.81
N ASN A 244 1.26 11.32 -3.60
CA ASN A 244 2.26 10.42 -3.02
C ASN A 244 3.47 10.23 -3.94
N VAL A 245 3.26 10.07 -5.25
CA VAL A 245 4.33 10.01 -6.25
C VAL A 245 5.16 11.30 -6.25
N ASN A 246 4.50 12.46 -6.29
CA ASN A 246 5.19 13.76 -6.33
C ASN A 246 6.00 14.03 -5.05
N THR A 247 5.53 13.53 -3.91
CA THR A 247 6.25 13.64 -2.64
C THR A 247 7.53 12.80 -2.65
N LEU A 248 7.49 11.60 -3.24
CA LEU A 248 8.65 10.72 -3.42
C LEU A 248 9.67 11.28 -4.43
N SER A 249 9.19 11.88 -5.53
CA SER A 249 10.08 12.42 -6.57
C SER A 249 10.83 13.69 -6.13
N LYS A 250 10.21 14.53 -5.30
CA LYS A 250 10.87 15.69 -4.66
C LYS A 250 12.00 15.27 -3.73
N HIS A 251 11.81 14.21 -2.95
CA HIS A 251 12.85 13.67 -2.06
C HIS A 251 14.05 13.10 -2.82
N ARG A 252 13.85 12.44 -3.96
CA ARG A 252 14.97 11.89 -4.77
C ARG A 252 15.87 12.98 -5.37
N ARG A 253 15.36 14.19 -5.61
CA ARG A 253 16.15 15.31 -6.17
C ARG A 253 16.92 16.09 -5.11
N SER A 254 16.49 16.08 -3.86
CA SER A 254 17.18 16.79 -2.78
C SER A 254 18.38 16.02 -2.21
N THR A 255 18.49 14.72 -2.45
CA THR A 255 19.60 13.88 -1.97
C THR A 255 20.79 13.81 -2.95
N VAL A 256 20.73 14.49 -4.10
CA VAL A 256 21.78 14.47 -5.16
C VAL A 256 22.53 15.82 -5.24
N ARG A 257 22.69 16.52 -4.11
CA ARG A 257 23.55 17.71 -4.01
C ARG A 257 24.50 17.59 -2.83
#